data_AF-A0A9X5XLE1-F1
#
_entry.id   AF-A0A9X5XLE1-F1
#
_cell.length_a   1.000
_cell.length_b   1.000
_cell.length_c   1.000
_cell.angle_alpha   90.00
_cell.angle_beta   90.00
_cell.angle_gamma   90.00
#
_symmetry.space_group_name_H-M   'P 1'
#
loop_
_entity.id
_entity.type
_entity.pdbx_description
1 polymer ?
#
loop_
_entity_poly.entity_id
_entity_poly.type
_entity_poly.pdbx_seq_one_letter_code
_entity_poly.pdbx_strand_id
1 'polypeptide(L)'
;LQTDAYARAVLGALDQTDLDDRTAVRLARQRILEKEEPPVFWAVLSEAALHQEIGGPKTMREQLAHLLSFEDNSRINIQVLPYRVGAHAGLQGSFDLYRFASDPTIVYTESYGSGHPTASPDTVKDCSLRYDHLRASALSLRDSAELIRRAMEERYGEQRDSDGGPVA
;
A
#
# COMPACT_ATOMS: atom_id res chain seq x y z
N LEU A 1 2.22 -4.26 6.02
CA LEU A 1 1.64 -3.02 5.49
C LEU A 1 0.13 -2.98 5.54
N GLN A 2 -0.63 -4.08 5.36
CA GLN A 2 -2.09 -4.03 5.48
C GLN A 2 -2.53 -4.61 6.81
N THR A 3 -3.46 -3.93 7.49
CA THR A 3 -4.19 -4.49 8.64
C THR A 3 -5.17 -5.57 8.19
N ASP A 4 -5.59 -6.41 9.12
CA ASP A 4 -6.56 -7.48 8.83
C ASP A 4 -7.88 -6.93 8.29
N ALA A 5 -8.47 -5.95 8.99
CA ALA A 5 -9.72 -5.32 8.60
C ALA A 5 -9.64 -4.69 7.19
N TYR A 6 -8.53 -4.03 6.87
CA TYR A 6 -8.34 -3.45 5.54
C TYR A 6 -8.18 -4.52 4.47
N ALA A 7 -7.33 -5.53 4.70
CA ALA A 7 -7.12 -6.63 3.75
C ALA A 7 -8.42 -7.39 3.49
N ARG A 8 -9.19 -7.67 4.53
CA ARG A 8 -10.52 -8.29 4.46
C ARG A 8 -11.49 -7.46 3.62
N ALA A 9 -11.56 -6.15 3.88
CA ALA A 9 -12.45 -5.25 3.14
C ALA A 9 -12.09 -5.16 1.65
N VAL A 10 -10.80 -5.15 1.29
CA VAL A 10 -10.36 -5.19 -0.10
C VAL A 10 -10.74 -6.52 -0.76
N LEU A 11 -10.43 -7.65 -0.14
CA LEU A 11 -10.65 -8.98 -0.72
C LEU A 11 -12.14 -9.34 -0.82
N GLY A 12 -12.95 -8.86 0.11
CA GLY A 12 -14.39 -9.09 0.18
C GLY A 12 -15.24 -8.22 -0.75
N ALA A 13 -14.62 -7.29 -1.51
CA ALA A 13 -15.36 -6.34 -2.34
C ALA A 13 -16.19 -6.99 -3.46
N LEU A 14 -15.71 -8.10 -4.02
CA LEU A 14 -16.40 -8.82 -5.10
C LEU A 14 -16.82 -10.24 -4.70
N ASP A 15 -16.13 -10.85 -3.75
CA ASP A 15 -16.37 -12.24 -3.36
C ASP A 15 -16.04 -12.45 -1.87
N GLN A 16 -17.02 -12.96 -1.13
CA GLN A 16 -16.88 -13.28 0.30
C GLN A 16 -16.56 -14.76 0.56
N THR A 17 -16.48 -15.58 -0.48
CA THR A 17 -16.09 -16.98 -0.38
C THR A 17 -14.66 -17.11 0.15
N ASP A 18 -14.49 -17.98 1.14
CA ASP A 18 -13.21 -18.27 1.82
C ASP A 18 -12.45 -17.00 2.24
N LEU A 19 -13.18 -15.93 2.60
CA LEU A 19 -12.59 -14.61 2.83
C LEU A 19 -11.59 -14.64 3.99
N ASP A 20 -11.87 -15.41 5.04
CA ASP A 20 -10.98 -15.58 6.19
C ASP A 20 -9.64 -16.18 5.74
N ASP A 21 -9.69 -17.28 4.97
CA ASP A 21 -8.50 -17.96 4.45
C ASP A 21 -7.73 -17.09 3.45
N ARG A 22 -8.42 -16.42 2.53
CA ARG A 22 -7.81 -15.49 1.57
C ARG A 22 -7.13 -14.32 2.27
N THR A 23 -7.76 -13.79 3.32
CA THR A 23 -7.20 -12.72 4.17
C THR A 23 -5.96 -13.24 4.90
N ALA A 24 -6.05 -14.40 5.54
CA ALA A 24 -4.93 -15.03 6.23
C ALA A 24 -3.74 -15.28 5.28
N VAL A 25 -3.98 -15.77 4.07
CA VAL A 25 -2.93 -15.94 3.04
C VAL A 25 -2.30 -14.61 2.67
N ARG A 26 -3.09 -13.54 2.46
CA ARG A 26 -2.56 -12.21 2.12
C ARG A 26 -1.74 -11.60 3.25
N LEU A 27 -2.17 -11.75 4.49
CA LEU A 27 -1.40 -11.31 5.67
C LEU A 27 -0.15 -12.17 5.89
N ALA A 28 -0.22 -13.47 5.66
CA ALA A 28 0.92 -14.38 5.81
C ALA A 28 2.09 -14.00 4.88
N ARG A 29 1.82 -13.46 3.68
CA ARG A 29 2.87 -12.93 2.79
C ARG A 29 3.65 -11.78 3.43
N GLN A 30 3.03 -10.98 4.30
CA GLN A 30 3.68 -9.84 4.95
C GLN A 30 4.68 -10.27 6.03
N ARG A 31 4.56 -11.50 6.56
CA ARG A 31 5.48 -12.07 7.56
C ARG A 31 6.92 -12.16 7.06
N ILE A 32 7.17 -12.08 5.76
CA ILE A 32 8.54 -11.97 5.23
C ILE A 32 9.28 -10.75 5.78
N LEU A 33 8.55 -9.69 6.14
CA LEU A 33 9.08 -8.46 6.73
C LEU A 33 9.42 -8.61 8.22
N GLU A 34 9.00 -9.71 8.85
CA GLU A 34 9.22 -10.02 10.28
C GLU A 34 10.36 -11.02 10.49
N LYS A 35 11.04 -11.46 9.42
CA LYS A 35 12.20 -12.35 9.51
C LYS A 35 13.37 -11.68 10.21
N GLU A 36 14.34 -12.47 10.67
CA GLU A 36 15.61 -11.97 11.25
C GLU A 36 16.39 -11.08 10.26
N GLU A 37 16.39 -11.48 8.99
CA GLU A 37 16.90 -10.68 7.88
C GLU A 37 15.76 -10.35 6.89
N PRO A 38 14.94 -9.31 7.17
CA PRO A 38 13.82 -8.99 6.30
C PRO A 38 14.31 -8.24 5.04
N PRO A 39 13.65 -8.41 3.88
CA PRO A 39 14.04 -7.66 2.68
C PRO A 39 13.85 -6.16 2.89
N VAL A 40 14.60 -5.34 2.15
CA VAL A 40 14.26 -3.92 2.02
C VAL A 40 13.00 -3.83 1.18
N PHE A 41 11.95 -3.24 1.76
CA PHE A 41 10.67 -3.04 1.13
C PHE A 41 10.49 -1.55 0.83
N TRP A 42 10.09 -1.23 -0.41
CA TRP A 42 9.86 0.14 -0.84
C TRP A 42 8.58 0.24 -1.65
N ALA A 43 7.56 0.89 -1.09
CA ALA A 43 6.29 1.14 -1.76
C ALA A 43 6.19 2.59 -2.22
N VAL A 44 5.67 2.77 -3.43
CA VAL A 44 5.17 4.06 -3.93
C VAL A 44 3.65 3.93 -4.05
N LEU A 45 2.93 4.59 -3.15
CA LEU A 45 1.47 4.56 -3.08
C LEU A 45 0.90 5.79 -3.79
N SER A 46 -0.21 5.63 -4.52
CA SER A 46 -0.96 6.79 -5.00
C SER A 46 -1.63 7.50 -3.83
N GLU A 47 -1.65 8.85 -3.84
CA GLU A 47 -2.43 9.65 -2.88
C GLU A 47 -3.91 9.22 -2.87
N ALA A 48 -4.45 8.74 -4.00
CA ALA A 48 -5.80 8.18 -4.09
C ALA A 48 -6.07 7.06 -3.08
N ALA A 49 -5.07 6.21 -2.80
CA ALA A 49 -5.20 5.11 -1.86
C ALA A 49 -5.39 5.59 -0.41
N LEU A 50 -5.00 6.84 -0.10
CA LEU A 50 -5.20 7.43 1.22
C LEU A 50 -6.62 8.01 1.38
N HIS A 51 -7.31 8.30 0.28
CA HIS A 51 -8.62 8.97 0.30
C HIS A 51 -9.80 8.06 -0.05
N GLN A 52 -9.56 6.98 -0.78
CA GLN A 52 -10.57 5.97 -1.06
C GLN A 52 -10.89 5.21 0.23
N GLU A 53 -12.10 5.38 0.73
CA GLU A 53 -12.53 4.69 1.94
C GLU A 53 -12.76 3.20 1.66
N ILE A 54 -12.07 2.35 2.43
CA ILE A 54 -12.17 0.90 2.35
C ILE A 54 -12.46 0.37 3.75
N GLY A 55 -13.57 -0.36 3.91
CA GLY A 55 -13.97 -0.93 5.20
C GLY A 55 -14.44 0.08 6.24
N GLY A 56 -14.75 1.32 5.83
CA GLY A 56 -15.24 2.40 6.70
C GLY A 56 -14.13 3.27 7.33
N PRO A 57 -14.51 4.38 8.00
CA PRO A 57 -13.56 5.35 8.54
C PRO A 57 -12.59 4.76 9.56
N LYS A 58 -13.09 3.92 10.47
CA LYS A 58 -12.27 3.26 11.50
C LYS A 58 -11.17 2.37 10.88
N THR A 59 -11.54 1.54 9.90
CA THR A 59 -10.61 0.65 9.19
C THR A 59 -9.53 1.46 8.48
N MET A 60 -9.90 2.54 7.81
CA MET A 60 -8.93 3.43 7.15
C MET A 60 -8.00 4.12 8.16
N ARG A 61 -8.53 4.62 9.28
CA ARG A 61 -7.71 5.22 10.33
C ARG A 61 -6.66 4.23 10.85
N GLU A 62 -7.08 3.02 11.19
CA GLU A 62 -6.18 1.96 11.66
C GLU A 62 -5.15 1.56 10.59
N GLN A 63 -5.57 1.48 9.33
CA GLN A 63 -4.67 1.19 8.20
C GLN A 63 -3.61 2.29 8.02
N LEU A 64 -4.00 3.57 8.03
CA LEU A 64 -3.06 4.69 7.88
C LEU A 64 -2.13 4.80 9.08
N ALA A 65 -2.63 4.60 10.30
CA ALA A 65 -1.80 4.52 11.51
C ALA A 65 -0.78 3.37 11.42
N HIS A 66 -1.18 2.22 10.88
CA HIS A 66 -0.26 1.10 10.66
C HIS A 66 0.83 1.45 9.64
N LEU A 67 0.52 2.18 8.55
CA LEU A 67 1.54 2.67 7.62
C LEU A 67 2.52 3.63 8.30
N LEU A 68 2.01 4.54 9.15
CA LEU A 68 2.83 5.49 9.91
C LEU A 68 3.75 4.81 10.94
N SER A 69 3.38 3.62 11.45
CA SER A 69 4.27 2.88 12.36
C SER A 69 5.61 2.46 11.74
N PHE A 70 5.76 2.58 10.42
CA PHE A 70 7.01 2.32 9.70
C PHE A 70 7.83 3.57 9.41
N GLU A 71 7.42 4.77 9.87
CA GLU A 71 8.11 6.04 9.57
C GLU A 71 9.61 6.01 9.92
N ASP A 72 9.95 5.43 11.08
CA ASP A 72 11.33 5.29 11.54
C ASP A 72 11.99 3.94 11.16
N ASN A 73 11.33 3.12 10.34
CA ASN A 73 11.85 1.82 9.96
C ASN A 73 12.87 1.94 8.81
N SER A 74 14.11 1.50 9.04
CA SER A 74 15.18 1.58 8.04
C SER A 74 15.02 0.66 6.82
N ARG A 75 14.17 -0.37 6.92
CA ARG A 75 13.95 -1.39 5.87
C ARG A 75 12.61 -1.24 5.15
N ILE A 76 11.65 -0.53 5.72
CA ILE A 76 10.31 -0.35 5.14
C ILE A 76 10.13 1.12 4.80
N ASN A 77 10.13 1.41 3.51
CA ASN A 77 10.08 2.76 2.97
C ASN A 77 8.75 2.98 2.24
N ILE A 78 7.98 3.99 2.64
CA ILE A 78 6.68 4.31 2.06
C ILE A 78 6.73 5.73 1.51
N GLN A 79 6.60 5.86 0.19
CA GLN A 79 6.43 7.14 -0.47
C GLN A 79 5.02 7.28 -1.03
N VAL A 80 4.51 8.51 -1.05
CA VAL A 80 3.23 8.85 -1.68
C VAL A 80 3.49 9.64 -2.96
N LEU A 81 2.87 9.19 -4.05
CA LEU A 81 2.82 9.90 -5.32
C LEU A 81 1.62 10.86 -5.29
N PRO A 82 1.87 12.18 -5.20
CA PRO A 82 0.80 13.13 -4.97
C PRO A 82 0.03 13.45 -6.25
N TYR A 83 -1.24 13.85 -6.13
CA TYR A 83 -2.12 14.15 -7.26
C TYR A 83 -1.53 15.18 -8.23
N ARG A 84 -0.77 16.15 -7.70
CA ARG A 84 -0.13 17.21 -8.48
C ARG A 84 0.85 16.71 -9.56
N VAL A 85 1.31 15.45 -9.48
CA VAL A 85 2.15 14.84 -10.52
C VAL A 85 1.36 14.64 -11.82
N GLY A 86 0.05 14.38 -11.72
CA GLY A 86 -0.78 14.10 -12.89
C GLY A 86 -0.37 12.80 -13.59
N ALA A 87 -0.07 12.87 -14.89
CA ALA A 87 0.30 11.69 -15.66
C ALA A 87 1.66 11.13 -15.23
N HIS A 88 1.72 9.82 -14.97
CA HIS A 88 2.91 9.18 -14.41
C HIS A 88 3.14 7.74 -14.92
N ALA A 89 4.34 7.21 -14.72
CA ALA A 89 4.78 5.92 -15.25
C ALA A 89 3.99 4.68 -14.75
N GLY A 90 3.28 4.82 -13.62
CA GLY A 90 2.41 3.80 -13.04
C GLY A 90 0.94 3.83 -13.50
N LEU A 91 0.55 4.71 -14.44
CA LEU A 91 -0.86 4.84 -14.86
C LEU A 91 -1.43 3.56 -15.49
N GLN A 92 -0.58 2.71 -16.06
CA GLN A 92 -1.00 1.48 -16.73
C GLN A 92 -1.29 0.32 -15.76
N GLY A 93 -1.00 0.49 -14.47
CA GLY A 93 -1.23 -0.53 -13.45
C GLY A 93 -0.09 -0.65 -12.45
N SER A 94 -0.35 -1.34 -11.36
CA SER A 94 0.65 -1.68 -10.34
C SER A 94 1.50 -2.87 -10.78
N PHE A 95 2.74 -2.90 -10.28
CA PHE A 95 3.66 -4.01 -10.47
C PHE A 95 4.64 -4.04 -9.28
N ASP A 96 5.19 -5.22 -9.01
CA ASP A 96 6.25 -5.43 -8.03
C ASP A 96 7.56 -5.77 -8.73
N LEU A 97 8.66 -5.32 -8.14
CA LEU A 97 10.02 -5.69 -8.51
C LEU A 97 10.68 -6.46 -7.37
N TYR A 98 10.92 -7.75 -7.57
CA TYR A 98 11.67 -8.58 -6.63
C TYR A 98 13.12 -8.67 -7.10
N ARG A 99 14.03 -8.10 -6.31
CA ARG A 99 15.47 -8.11 -6.58
C ARG A 99 16.17 -9.06 -5.62
N PHE A 100 17.00 -9.93 -6.15
CA PHE A 100 17.72 -10.96 -5.40
C PHE A 100 19.23 -10.75 -5.55
N ALA A 101 20.01 -11.23 -4.58
CA ALA A 101 21.47 -11.08 -4.62
C ALA A 101 22.13 -11.93 -5.71
N SER A 102 21.60 -13.14 -5.93
CA SER A 102 22.18 -14.15 -6.82
C SER A 102 21.23 -14.65 -7.91
N ASP A 103 19.97 -14.22 -7.88
CA ASP A 103 18.93 -14.65 -8.83
C ASP A 103 18.47 -13.48 -9.71
N PRO A 104 17.91 -13.76 -10.91
CA PRO A 104 17.36 -12.73 -11.77
C PRO A 104 16.28 -11.89 -11.07
N THR A 105 16.24 -10.60 -11.36
CA THR A 105 15.11 -9.74 -10.93
C THR A 105 13.82 -10.25 -11.55
N ILE A 106 12.77 -10.35 -10.74
CA ILE A 106 11.43 -10.76 -11.19
C ILE A 106 10.52 -9.54 -11.15
N VAL A 107 9.85 -9.28 -12.27
CA VAL A 107 8.68 -8.40 -12.32
C VAL A 107 7.45 -9.25 -12.06
N TYR A 108 6.57 -8.78 -11.19
CA TYR A 108 5.26 -9.38 -10.99
C TYR A 108 4.17 -8.36 -11.25
N THR A 109 3.24 -8.74 -12.12
CA THR A 109 2.03 -7.95 -12.40
C THR A 109 0.81 -8.78 -12.05
N GLU A 110 -0.18 -8.16 -11.43
CA GLU A 110 -1.49 -8.78 -11.22
C GLU A 110 -2.44 -8.36 -12.35
N SER A 111 -3.14 -9.34 -12.91
CA SER A 111 -4.32 -9.14 -13.75
C SER A 111 -5.53 -9.77 -13.09
N TYR A 112 -6.72 -9.47 -13.59
CA TYR A 112 -7.94 -10.15 -13.15
C TYR A 112 -7.80 -11.67 -13.35
N GLY A 113 -7.80 -12.41 -12.24
CA GLY A 113 -7.76 -13.88 -12.22
C GLY A 113 -6.37 -14.52 -12.30
N SER A 114 -5.28 -13.77 -12.55
CA SER A 114 -3.93 -14.35 -12.59
C SER A 114 -2.80 -13.35 -12.30
N GLY A 115 -1.78 -13.83 -11.60
CA GLY A 115 -0.50 -13.14 -11.47
C GLY A 115 0.49 -13.60 -12.55
N HIS A 116 1.28 -12.67 -13.07
CA HIS A 116 2.21 -12.93 -14.16
C HIS A 116 3.64 -12.58 -13.73
N PRO A 117 4.38 -13.54 -13.13
CA PRO A 117 5.80 -13.37 -12.87
C PRO A 117 6.60 -13.47 -14.18
N THR A 118 7.55 -12.56 -14.39
CA THR A 118 8.46 -12.60 -15.54
C THR A 118 9.87 -12.16 -15.14
N ALA A 119 10.87 -12.87 -15.65
CA ALA A 119 12.29 -12.51 -15.54
C ALA A 119 12.87 -12.05 -16.89
N SER A 120 12.00 -11.69 -17.86
CA SER A 120 12.43 -11.19 -19.17
C SER A 120 13.29 -9.93 -18.99
N PRO A 121 14.53 -9.89 -19.51
CA PRO A 121 15.42 -8.74 -19.35
C PRO A 121 14.83 -7.42 -19.83
N ASP A 122 14.10 -7.42 -20.95
CA ASP A 122 13.48 -6.22 -21.50
C ASP A 122 12.36 -5.71 -20.58
N THR A 123 11.50 -6.62 -20.09
CA THR A 123 10.42 -6.27 -19.16
C THR A 123 10.97 -5.76 -17.83
N VAL A 124 12.01 -6.41 -17.30
CA VAL A 124 12.69 -5.99 -16.07
C VAL A 124 13.29 -4.60 -16.23
N LYS A 125 13.95 -4.32 -17.35
CA LYS A 125 14.54 -3.02 -17.66
C LYS A 125 13.48 -1.93 -17.72
N ASP A 126 12.39 -2.16 -18.45
CA ASP A 126 11.31 -1.19 -18.61
C ASP A 126 10.58 -0.92 -17.29
N CYS A 127 10.25 -1.96 -16.53
CA CYS A 127 9.63 -1.81 -15.21
C CYS A 127 10.55 -1.15 -14.20
N SER A 128 11.86 -1.42 -14.24
CA SER A 128 12.85 -0.75 -13.39
C SER A 128 12.91 0.75 -13.69
N LEU A 129 12.95 1.14 -14.97
CA LEU A 129 12.91 2.54 -15.37
C LEU A 129 11.63 3.23 -14.88
N ARG A 130 10.46 2.60 -15.06
CA ARG A 130 9.18 3.13 -14.57
C ARG A 130 9.18 3.30 -13.05
N TYR A 131 9.71 2.33 -12.33
CA TYR A 131 9.83 2.39 -10.88
C TYR A 131 10.72 3.56 -10.43
N ASP A 132 11.86 3.76 -11.08
CA ASP A 132 12.77 4.87 -10.76
C ASP A 132 12.10 6.23 -11.02
N HIS A 133 11.37 6.38 -12.13
CA HIS A 133 10.58 7.58 -12.41
C HIS A 133 9.47 7.83 -11.37
N LEU A 134 8.77 6.78 -10.95
CA LEU A 134 7.75 6.88 -9.89
C LEU A 134 8.36 7.34 -8.58
N ARG A 135 9.47 6.71 -8.16
CA ARG A 135 10.18 7.03 -6.92
C ARG A 135 10.69 8.48 -6.91
N ALA A 136 11.22 8.94 -8.04
CA ALA A 136 11.73 10.31 -8.19
C ALA A 136 10.61 11.37 -8.19
N SER A 137 9.40 11.01 -8.63
CA SER A 137 8.24 11.91 -8.68
C SER A 137 7.43 11.90 -7.38
N ALA A 138 7.58 10.85 -6.56
CA ALA A 138 6.92 10.72 -5.28
C ALA A 138 7.51 11.69 -4.24
N LEU A 139 6.72 11.98 -3.20
CA LEU A 139 7.17 12.77 -2.07
C LEU A 139 8.34 12.09 -1.34
N SER A 140 9.13 12.87 -0.60
CA SER A 140 10.12 12.32 0.32
C SER A 140 9.45 11.41 1.36
N LEU A 141 10.20 10.52 2.03
CA LEU A 141 9.63 9.64 3.07
C LEU A 141 8.94 10.46 4.17
N ARG A 142 9.58 11.55 4.60
CA ARG A 142 9.03 12.48 5.60
C ARG A 142 7.75 13.16 5.12
N ASP A 143 7.75 13.73 3.92
CA ASP A 143 6.57 14.43 3.39
C ASP A 143 5.43 13.46 3.08
N SER A 144 5.76 12.20 2.76
CA SER A 144 4.79 11.12 2.59
C SER A 144 4.13 10.76 3.92
N ALA A 145 4.91 10.60 4.99
CA ALA A 145 4.37 10.36 6.33
C ALA A 145 3.48 11.53 6.79
N GLU A 146 3.89 12.78 6.53
CA GLU A 146 3.06 13.94 6.85
C GLU A 146 1.74 13.95 6.07
N LEU A 147 1.77 13.61 4.78
CA LEU A 147 0.54 13.51 3.98
C LEU A 147 -0.37 12.38 4.47
N ILE A 148 0.18 11.23 4.85
CA ILE A 148 -0.58 10.10 5.43
C ILE A 148 -1.24 10.52 6.74
N ARG A 149 -0.49 11.18 7.64
CA ARG A 149 -0.98 11.70 8.93
C ARG A 149 -2.10 12.70 8.71
N ARG A 150 -1.90 13.65 7.81
CA ARG A 150 -2.91 14.65 7.46
C ARG A 150 -4.19 14.01 6.92
N ALA A 151 -4.09 13.07 5.99
CA ALA A 151 -5.24 12.36 5.46
C ALA A 151 -5.97 11.55 6.55
N MET A 152 -5.21 10.91 7.45
CA MET A 152 -5.76 10.17 8.59
C MET A 152 -6.58 11.07 9.51
N GLU A 153 -6.05 12.22 9.92
CA GLU A 153 -6.73 13.13 10.86
C GLU A 153 -7.89 13.90 10.21
N GLU A 154 -7.68 14.45 9.00
CA GLU A 154 -8.70 15.29 8.34
C GLU A 154 -9.92 14.49 7.87
N ARG A 155 -9.72 13.23 7.44
CA ARG A 155 -10.79 12.42 6.84
C ARG A 155 -11.30 11.31 7.74
N TYR A 156 -10.44 10.78 8.60
CA TYR A 156 -10.73 9.61 9.44
C TYR A 156 -10.42 9.86 10.91
N GLY A 157 -10.31 11.13 11.32
CA GLY A 157 -10.20 11.53 12.72
C GLY A 157 -11.40 11.03 13.53
N GLU A 158 -11.26 11.00 14.86
CA GLU A 158 -12.36 10.59 15.71
C GLU A 158 -13.55 11.55 15.53
N GLN A 159 -14.65 11.02 14.99
CA GLN A 159 -15.94 11.69 15.11
C GLN A 159 -16.21 11.80 16.62
N ARG A 160 -16.13 13.01 17.17
CA ARG A 160 -16.74 13.27 18.46
C ARG A 160 -18.22 12.99 18.28
N ASP A 161 -18.74 11.97 18.95
CA ASP A 161 -20.17 11.74 19.05
C ASP A 161 -20.84 13.02 19.56
N SER A 162 -21.36 13.82 18.63
CA SER A 162 -22.31 14.87 18.95
C SER A 162 -23.68 14.21 19.03
N ASP A 163 -23.87 13.31 19.99
CA ASP A 163 -25.21 12.85 20.39
C ASP A 163 -25.28 12.82 21.92
N GLY A 164 -25.46 14.01 22.46
CA GLY A 164 -25.58 14.29 23.88
C GLY A 164 -26.35 15.59 24.10
N GLY A 165 -27.48 15.74 23.42
CA GLY A 165 -28.43 16.83 23.67
C GLY A 165 -29.72 16.25 24.26
N PRO A 166 -30.07 16.52 25.54
CA PRO A 166 -31.35 16.09 26.08
C PRO A 166 -32.46 16.95 25.46
N VAL A 167 -33.37 16.33 24.72
CA VAL A 167 -34.65 16.96 24.41
C VAL A 167 -35.56 16.74 25.62
N ALA A 168 -35.62 17.76 26.48
CA ALA A 168 -36.71 17.97 27.42
C ALA A 168 -37.92 18.55 26.69
#